data_AF-A0A4R3ZB56-F1
#
_entry.id   AF-A0A4R3ZB56-F1
#
_cell.length_a   1.000
_cell.length_b   1.000
_cell.length_c   1.000
_cell.angle_alpha   90.00
_cell.angle_beta   90.00
_cell.angle_gamma   90.00
#
_symmetry.space_group_name_H-M   'P 1'
#
loop_
_entity.id
_entity.type
_entity.pdbx_description
1 polymer ?
#
loop_
_entity_poly.entity_id
_entity_poly.type
_entity_poly.pdbx_seq_one_letter_code
_entity_poly.pdbx_strand_id
1 'polypeptide(L)'
;MSLFQCENCGCCENTALSFQGFRPIKEEFDWSYAPEREGMLLCSACGPTHLCDGDPTPCGGKWHGQFPRVFLPKGMFKTASNGNLEHIWTGDQDYTKYALENEE
;
A
#
# COMPACT_ATOMS: atom_id res chain seq x y z
N MET A 1 -8.32 11.15 -3.63
CA MET A 1 -7.90 9.81 -3.13
C MET A 1 -6.65 10.01 -2.30
N SER A 2 -6.54 9.30 -1.19
CA SER A 2 -5.53 9.56 -0.15
C SER A 2 -4.29 8.71 -0.34
N LEU A 3 -3.16 9.19 0.19
CA LEU A 3 -1.93 8.43 0.33
C LEU A 3 -1.99 7.59 1.61
N PHE A 4 -1.36 6.43 1.57
CA PHE A 4 -1.19 5.56 2.73
C PHE A 4 0.16 4.84 2.66
N GLN A 5 0.58 4.32 3.82
CA GLN A 5 1.75 3.47 3.91
C GLN A 5 1.30 2.01 3.86
N CYS A 6 1.87 1.23 2.93
CA CYS A 6 1.64 -0.20 2.86
C CYS A 6 2.13 -0.89 4.14
N GLU A 7 1.27 -1.63 4.82
CA GLU A 7 1.60 -2.30 6.09
C GLU A 7 2.58 -3.47 5.89
N ASN A 8 2.63 -4.07 4.70
CA ASN A 8 3.55 -5.16 4.38
C ASN A 8 4.96 -4.67 4.03
N CYS A 9 5.10 -3.76 3.05
CA CYS A 9 6.42 -3.34 2.54
C CYS A 9 6.86 -1.94 2.97
N GLY A 10 5.97 -1.11 3.52
CA GLY A 10 6.28 0.25 3.95
C GLY A 10 6.29 1.29 2.84
N CYS A 11 5.98 0.95 1.58
CA CYS A 11 5.95 1.93 0.51
C CYS A 11 4.75 2.88 0.61
N CYS A 12 4.94 4.10 0.12
CA CYS A 12 3.87 5.07 -0.09
C CYS A 12 3.02 4.64 -1.30
N GLU A 13 1.70 4.59 -1.15
CA GLU A 13 0.75 4.23 -2.20
C GLU A 13 -0.47 5.15 -2.16
N ASN A 14 -1.18 5.28 -3.28
CA ASN A 14 -2.46 5.96 -3.37
C ASN A 14 -3.63 4.97 -3.34
N THR A 15 -4.68 5.26 -2.56
CA THR A 15 -5.87 4.41 -2.47
C THR A 15 -6.58 4.20 -3.81
N ALA A 16 -6.40 5.09 -4.79
CA ALA A 16 -6.96 4.96 -6.14
C ALA A 16 -6.37 3.79 -6.94
N LEU A 17 -5.14 3.38 -6.63
CA LEU A 17 -4.36 2.47 -7.47
C LEU A 17 -4.22 1.06 -6.85
N SER A 18 -4.89 0.83 -5.72
CA SER A 18 -4.72 -0.37 -4.90
C SER A 18 -6.06 -0.87 -4.32
N PHE A 19 -7.19 -0.62 -4.99
CA PHE A 19 -8.53 -0.95 -4.48
C PHE A 19 -8.74 -0.48 -3.03
N GLN A 20 -8.37 0.76 -2.73
CA GLN A 20 -8.42 1.32 -1.36
C GLN A 20 -7.57 0.52 -0.35
N GLY A 21 -6.45 -0.03 -0.82
CA GLY A 21 -5.52 -0.85 -0.07
C GLY A 21 -6.00 -2.29 0.16
N PHE A 22 -6.93 -2.80 -0.65
CA PHE A 22 -7.52 -4.15 -0.64
C PHE A 22 -8.29 -4.54 0.64
N ARG A 23 -8.07 -3.80 1.74
CA ARG A 23 -8.67 -4.03 3.06
C ARG A 23 -10.20 -3.93 3.10
N PRO A 24 -10.88 -2.97 2.43
CA PRO A 24 -12.34 -2.85 2.53
C PRO A 24 -13.13 -3.95 1.82
N ILE A 25 -12.51 -4.66 0.89
CA ILE A 25 -13.12 -5.72 0.07
C ILE A 25 -12.24 -6.98 0.10
N LYS A 26 -11.62 -7.26 1.25
CA LYS A 26 -10.64 -8.34 1.40
C LYS A 26 -11.25 -9.71 1.09
N GLU A 27 -12.55 -9.88 1.30
CA GLU A 27 -13.29 -11.12 1.08
C GLU A 27 -13.44 -11.47 -0.42
N GLU A 28 -13.20 -10.52 -1.32
CA GLU A 28 -13.25 -10.74 -2.77
C GLU A 28 -11.93 -11.30 -3.34
N PHE A 29 -10.87 -11.36 -2.55
CA PHE A 29 -9.53 -11.76 -3.00
C PHE A 29 -9.09 -13.13 -2.48
N ASP A 30 -8.33 -13.84 -3.31
CA ASP A 30 -7.67 -15.07 -2.89
C ASP A 30 -6.39 -14.76 -2.10
N TRP A 31 -6.43 -15.05 -0.81
CA TRP A 31 -5.30 -14.91 0.12
C TRP A 31 -4.55 -16.21 0.38
N SER A 32 -4.93 -17.33 -0.25
CA SER A 32 -4.32 -18.64 0.00
C SER A 32 -2.79 -18.64 -0.19
N TYR A 33 -2.28 -17.80 -1.09
CA TYR A 33 -0.85 -17.65 -1.37
C TYR A 33 -0.08 -16.82 -0.30
N ALA A 34 -0.77 -15.94 0.44
CA ALA A 34 -0.18 -15.05 1.44
C ALA A 34 -1.21 -14.67 2.53
N PRO A 35 -1.66 -15.64 3.34
CA PRO A 35 -2.70 -15.43 4.36
C PRO A 35 -2.28 -14.43 5.43
N GLU A 36 -0.98 -14.25 5.66
CA GLU A 36 -0.45 -13.26 6.62
C GLU A 36 -0.71 -11.81 6.23
N ARG A 37 -1.07 -11.56 4.97
CA ARG A 37 -1.36 -10.22 4.43
C ARG A 37 -2.84 -9.88 4.42
N GLU A 38 -3.71 -10.85 4.72
CA GLU A 38 -5.15 -10.64 4.71
C GLU A 38 -5.55 -9.57 5.73
N GLY A 39 -6.32 -8.57 5.27
CA GLY A 39 -6.80 -7.48 6.12
C GLY A 39 -5.78 -6.37 6.40
N MET A 40 -4.55 -6.49 5.90
CA MET A 40 -3.59 -5.38 5.87
C MET A 40 -3.95 -4.36 4.80
N LEU A 41 -3.53 -3.12 5.00
CA LEU A 41 -3.58 -2.06 4.00
C LEU A 41 -2.37 -2.19 3.06
N LEU A 42 -2.60 -2.71 1.87
CA LEU A 42 -1.53 -3.13 0.95
C LEU A 42 -1.42 -2.22 -0.28
N CYS A 43 -0.19 -2.01 -0.76
CA CYS A 43 0.01 -1.37 -2.05
C CYS A 43 -0.30 -2.29 -3.23
N SER A 44 -0.44 -1.71 -4.43
CA SER A 44 -0.65 -2.46 -5.69
C SER A 44 0.31 -3.64 -5.88
N ALA A 45 1.60 -3.44 -5.55
CA ALA A 45 2.61 -4.48 -5.67
C ALA A 45 2.52 -5.59 -4.60
N CYS A 46 1.98 -5.30 -3.43
CA CYS A 46 1.82 -6.29 -2.35
C CYS A 46 0.43 -6.92 -2.30
N GLY A 47 -0.52 -6.33 -3.01
CA GLY A 47 -1.88 -6.80 -3.08
C GLY A 47 -2.02 -8.17 -3.76
N PRO A 48 -3.18 -8.82 -3.57
CA PRO A 48 -3.52 -10.11 -4.18
C PRO A 48 -3.48 -10.07 -5.69
N THR A 49 -3.04 -11.17 -6.30
CA THR A 49 -2.98 -11.33 -7.77
C THR A 49 -4.27 -11.86 -8.36
N HIS A 50 -5.12 -12.50 -7.55
CA HIS A 50 -6.35 -13.15 -7.99
C HIS A 50 -7.51 -12.85 -7.02
N LEU A 51 -8.72 -12.83 -7.57
CA LEU A 51 -9.98 -12.84 -6.85
C LEU A 51 -10.27 -14.25 -6.31
N CYS A 52 -11.21 -14.38 -5.38
CA CYS A 52 -11.68 -15.67 -4.85
C CYS A 52 -12.17 -16.63 -5.95
N ASP A 53 -12.73 -16.09 -7.04
CA ASP A 53 -13.22 -16.86 -8.19
C ASP A 53 -12.09 -17.33 -9.13
N GLY A 54 -10.83 -16.96 -8.86
CA GLY A 54 -9.67 -17.32 -9.66
C GLY A 54 -9.35 -16.34 -10.80
N ASP A 55 -10.16 -15.30 -10.99
CA ASP A 55 -9.89 -14.23 -11.96
C ASP A 55 -8.72 -13.34 -11.51
N PRO A 56 -7.86 -12.85 -12.42
CA PRO A 56 -6.75 -12.00 -12.05
C PRO A 56 -7.22 -10.62 -11.57
N THR A 57 -6.59 -10.12 -10.51
CA THR A 57 -6.84 -8.78 -9.98
C THR A 57 -6.17 -7.72 -10.85
N PRO A 58 -6.90 -6.70 -11.34
CA PRO A 58 -6.37 -5.76 -12.33
C PRO A 58 -5.25 -4.83 -11.81
N CYS A 59 -5.19 -4.56 -10.51
CA CYS A 59 -4.20 -3.65 -9.91
C CYS A 59 -3.37 -4.28 -8.78
N GLY A 60 -3.45 -5.59 -8.58
CA GLY A 60 -2.71 -6.32 -7.55
C GLY A 60 -1.50 -7.09 -8.11
N GLY A 61 -0.56 -7.44 -7.23
CA GLY A 61 0.66 -8.20 -7.55
C GLY A 61 1.73 -7.46 -8.37
N LYS A 62 1.49 -6.23 -8.83
CA LYS A 62 2.48 -5.43 -9.56
C LYS A 62 2.33 -3.95 -9.28
N TRP A 63 3.44 -3.22 -9.36
CA TRP A 63 3.41 -1.77 -9.26
C TRP A 63 2.76 -1.16 -10.51
N HIS A 64 1.86 -0.19 -10.32
CA HIS A 64 1.09 0.42 -11.40
C HIS A 64 1.90 1.43 -12.26
N GLY A 65 3.09 1.86 -11.82
CA GLY A 65 3.99 2.73 -12.59
C GLY A 65 3.53 4.18 -12.80
N GLN A 66 2.53 4.65 -12.05
CA GLN A 66 2.00 6.03 -12.16
C GLN A 66 2.86 7.05 -11.41
N PHE A 67 3.58 6.61 -10.38
CA PHE A 67 4.56 7.40 -9.64
C PHE A 67 5.70 6.50 -9.12
N PRO A 68 6.85 7.07 -8.72
CA PRO A 68 7.96 6.30 -8.18
C PRO A 68 7.56 5.54 -6.91
N ARG A 69 7.97 4.27 -6.82
CA ARG A 69 7.72 3.47 -5.62
C ARG A 69 8.71 3.87 -4.52
N VAL A 70 8.28 4.73 -3.60
CA VAL A 70 9.09 5.20 -2.47
C VAL A 70 8.84 4.33 -1.25
N PHE A 71 9.89 3.75 -0.68
CA PHE A 71 9.83 2.99 0.57
C PHE A 71 10.10 3.88 1.77
N LEU A 72 9.31 3.72 2.82
CA LEU A 72 9.41 4.47 4.06
C LEU A 72 9.59 3.49 5.22
N PRO A 73 10.20 3.92 6.35
CA PRO A 73 10.24 3.15 7.58
C PRO A 73 8.85 2.64 7.97
N LYS A 74 8.67 1.32 8.02
CA LYS A 74 7.36 0.68 8.21
C LYS A 74 6.70 1.16 9.51
N GLY A 75 5.42 1.52 9.42
CA GLY A 75 4.61 1.90 10.57
C GLY A 75 4.95 3.28 11.16
N MET A 76 5.73 4.11 10.46
CA MET A 76 6.05 5.48 10.89
C MET A 76 5.14 6.55 10.29
N PHE A 77 4.25 6.18 9.37
CA PHE A 77 3.39 7.11 8.64
C PHE A 77 1.92 6.72 8.71
N LYS A 78 1.05 7.72 8.78
CA LYS A 78 -0.42 7.58 8.74
C LYS A 78 -1.01 8.53 7.70
N THR A 79 -2.23 8.26 7.23
CA THR A 79 -2.97 9.19 6.38
C THR A 79 -3.52 10.35 7.22
N ALA A 80 -3.18 11.57 6.86
CA ALA A 80 -3.70 12.79 7.48
C ALA A 80 -5.13 13.12 7.01
N SER A 81 -5.79 14.05 7.69
CA SER A 81 -7.16 14.48 7.37
C SER A 81 -7.30 15.10 5.97
N ASN A 82 -6.22 15.66 5.42
CA ASN A 82 -6.16 16.18 4.05
C ASN A 82 -5.85 15.10 3.00
N GLY A 83 -5.66 13.84 3.42
CA GLY A 83 -5.32 12.72 2.54
C GLY A 83 -3.84 12.57 2.21
N ASN A 84 -2.94 13.42 2.72
CA ASN A 84 -1.50 13.23 2.57
C ASN A 84 -0.96 12.21 3.57
N LEU A 85 0.27 11.78 3.34
CA LEU A 85 1.01 10.95 4.28
C LEU A 85 1.66 11.84 5.35
N GLU A 86 1.46 11.52 6.63
CA GLU A 86 1.97 12.28 7.77
C GLU A 86 2.78 11.37 8.69
N HIS A 87 3.99 11.80 9.04
CA HIS A 87 4.84 11.10 10.00
C HIS A 87 4.22 11.17 11.40
N ILE A 88 4.07 10.01 12.05
CA ILE A 88 3.28 9.87 13.29
C ILE A 88 3.82 10.73 14.44
N TRP A 89 5.15 10.89 14.52
CA TRP A 89 5.80 11.59 15.63
C TRP A 89 5.99 13.09 15.41
N THR A 90 6.31 13.49 14.18
CA THR A 90 6.67 14.89 13.87
C THR A 90 5.52 15.66 13.25
N GLY A 91 4.51 14.98 12.70
CA GLY A 91 3.48 15.60 11.87
C GLY A 91 4.00 16.09 10.52
N ASP A 92 5.23 15.74 10.12
CA ASP A 92 5.77 16.14 8.82
C ASP A 92 5.05 15.39 7.70
N GLN A 93 4.60 16.13 6.69
CA GLN A 93 3.91 15.58 5.52
C GLN A 93 4.83 15.40 4.32
N ASP A 94 6.06 15.89 4.40
CA ASP A 94 7.08 15.63 3.39
C ASP A 94 7.74 14.27 3.63
N TYR A 95 7.05 13.21 3.18
CA TYR A 95 7.52 11.84 3.33
C TYR A 95 8.82 11.56 2.54
N THR A 96 9.16 12.38 1.54
CA THR A 96 10.33 12.14 0.69
C THR A 96 11.65 12.27 1.45
N LYS A 97 11.68 13.06 2.53
CA LYS A 97 12.83 13.19 3.44
C LYS A 97 13.17 11.90 4.19
N TYR A 98 12.19 11.01 4.33
CA TYR A 98 12.30 9.75 5.05
C TYR A 98 12.34 8.55 4.10
N ALA A 99 12.50 8.79 2.79
CA ALA A 99 12.64 7.74 1.80
C ALA A 99 13.88 6.91 2.12
N LEU A 100 13.70 5.59 2.19
CA LEU A 100 14.81 4.66 2.28
C LEU A 100 15.46 4.60 0.88
N GLU A 101 16.76 4.85 0.82
CA GLU A 101 17.54 4.50 -0.37
C GLU A 101 17.46 2.98 -0.52
N ASN A 102 17.01 2.51 -1.68
CA ASN A 102 17.00 1.08 -1.94
C ASN A 102 18.47 0.63 -1.97
N GLU A 103 18.93 -0.07 -0.93
CA GLU A 103 20.11 -0.93 -1.06
C GLU A 103 19.71 -2.03 -2.05
N GLU A 104 20.20 -1.90 -3.30
CA GLU A 104 20.12 -2.93 -4.34
C GLU A 104 20.73 -4.26 -3.90
#